data_AF-A0A7X2SZB5-F1
#
_entry.id   AF-A0A7X2SZB5-F1
#
_cell.length_a   1.000
_cell.length_b   1.000
_cell.length_c   1.000
_cell.angle_alpha   90.00
_cell.angle_beta   90.00
_cell.angle_gamma   90.00
#
_symmetry.space_group_name_H-M   'P 1'
#
loop_
_entity.id
_entity.type
_entity.pdbx_description
1 polymer ?
#
loop_
_entity_poly.entity_id
_entity_poly.type
_entity_poly.pdbx_seq_one_letter_code
_entity_poly.pdbx_strand_id
1 'polypeptide(L)'
;SLDYQQPAYLHGPLNEMDAGFEFYAPQTTLTADGRRLLVGWMGTPDGEEMAQPTVAHHWIHQMTCLRELSSRNGRLCQQPIAELQALRERELHYQGRADDAPPIAAQRLELELESLGDIE
;
A
#
# COMPACT_ATOMS: atom_id res chain seq x y z
N SER A 1 2.19 -24.91 0.46
CA SER A 1 2.30 -24.64 1.92
C SER A 1 3.73 -24.91 2.35
N LEU A 2 4.18 -24.30 3.45
CA LEU A 2 5.49 -24.60 4.03
C LEU A 2 5.43 -25.97 4.71
N ASP A 3 6.33 -26.86 4.33
CA ASP A 3 6.57 -28.10 5.07
C ASP A 3 7.62 -27.80 6.16
N TYR A 4 7.26 -28.09 7.41
CA TYR A 4 8.13 -27.86 8.57
C TYR A 4 9.00 -29.08 8.91
N GLN A 5 8.66 -30.26 8.39
CA GLN A 5 9.45 -31.49 8.57
C GLN A 5 10.53 -31.60 7.49
N GLN A 6 10.22 -31.17 6.27
CA GLN A 6 11.18 -30.94 5.20
C GLN A 6 11.13 -29.45 4.87
N PRO A 7 12.18 -28.64 5.10
CA PRO A 7 12.15 -27.18 4.96
C PRO A 7 12.00 -26.75 3.49
N ALA A 8 10.81 -26.98 2.95
CA ALA A 8 10.45 -26.87 1.56
C ALA A 8 9.19 -26.01 1.45
N TYR A 9 9.26 -25.02 0.57
CA TYR A 9 8.14 -24.15 0.26
C TYR A 9 7.93 -24.14 -1.24
N LEU A 10 6.91 -24.87 -1.69
CA LEU A 10 6.44 -24.80 -3.07
C LEU A 10 5.57 -23.56 -3.22
N HIS A 11 6.07 -22.57 -3.97
CA HIS A 11 5.35 -21.35 -4.29
C HIS A 11 4.96 -21.31 -5.77
N GLY A 12 3.87 -20.58 -6.06
CA GLY A 12 3.49 -20.23 -7.42
C GLY A 12 4.42 -19.15 -8.01
N PRO A 13 4.02 -18.51 -9.11
CA PRO A 13 4.79 -17.37 -9.63
C PRO A 13 4.94 -16.26 -8.58
N LEU A 14 6.06 -15.54 -8.67
CA LEU A 14 6.26 -14.33 -7.87
C LEU A 14 5.20 -13.30 -8.28
N ASN A 15 4.57 -12.69 -7.28
CA ASN A 15 3.71 -11.54 -7.48
C ASN A 15 4.30 -10.41 -6.64
N GLU A 16 4.52 -9.25 -7.25
CA GLU A 16 5.01 -8.07 -6.54
C GLU A 16 3.99 -7.67 -5.47
N MET A 17 4.49 -7.35 -4.28
CA MET A 17 3.63 -6.92 -3.17
C MET A 17 3.28 -5.44 -3.27
N ASP A 18 4.08 -4.65 -3.98
CA ASP A 18 3.81 -3.24 -4.24
C ASP A 18 4.29 -2.95 -5.67
N ALA A 19 3.47 -2.23 -6.44
CA ALA A 19 3.78 -1.84 -7.80
C ALA A 19 4.45 -0.45 -7.88
N GLY A 20 4.71 0.19 -6.73
CA GLY A 20 5.42 1.45 -6.61
C GLY A 20 6.93 1.29 -6.64
N PHE A 21 7.63 2.40 -6.82
CA PHE A 21 9.09 2.43 -6.91
C PHE A 21 9.80 2.42 -5.55
N GLU A 22 9.12 2.84 -4.47
CA GLU A 22 9.70 3.07 -3.14
C GLU A 22 9.00 2.21 -2.09
N PHE A 23 9.28 0.90 -2.09
CA PHE A 23 8.75 -0.06 -1.12
C PHE A 23 9.74 -1.21 -0.88
N TYR A 24 10.33 -1.26 0.32
CA TYR A 24 11.31 -2.29 0.68
C TYR A 24 11.17 -2.76 2.14
N ALA A 25 11.82 -3.89 2.44
CA ALA A 25 11.89 -4.51 3.77
C ALA A 25 10.57 -4.52 4.57
N PRO A 26 9.47 -5.02 3.98
CA PRO A 26 8.18 -5.04 4.66
C PRO A 26 8.17 -6.02 5.83
N GLN A 27 7.53 -5.61 6.93
CA GLN A 27 7.28 -6.44 8.09
C GLN A 27 5.78 -6.50 8.40
N THR A 28 5.34 -7.64 8.93
CA THR A 28 3.96 -7.79 9.40
C THR A 28 3.87 -8.07 10.90
N THR A 29 2.74 -7.69 11.50
CA THR A 29 2.39 -8.02 12.87
C THR A 29 0.96 -8.52 12.97
N LEU A 30 0.70 -9.39 13.95
CA LEU A 30 -0.65 -9.83 14.31
C LEU A 30 -1.13 -8.95 15.46
N THR A 31 -2.26 -8.30 15.25
CA THR A 31 -2.90 -7.46 16.28
C THR A 31 -3.76 -8.31 17.22
N ALA A 32 -4.10 -7.77 18.38
CA ALA A 32 -4.93 -8.46 19.37
C ALA A 32 -6.37 -8.72 18.88
N ASP A 33 -6.88 -7.91 17.95
CA ASP A 33 -8.18 -8.10 17.31
C ASP A 33 -8.14 -9.06 16.11
N GLY A 34 -6.98 -9.67 15.83
CA GLY A 34 -6.80 -10.71 14.82
C GLY A 34 -6.45 -10.21 13.42
N ARG A 35 -6.26 -8.90 13.21
CA ARG A 35 -5.82 -8.35 11.92
C ARG A 35 -4.34 -8.58 11.68
N ARG A 36 -3.98 -8.87 10.42
CA ARG A 36 -2.59 -8.91 9.97
C ARG A 36 -2.23 -7.55 9.36
N LEU A 37 -1.39 -6.78 10.05
CA LEU A 37 -0.95 -5.48 9.56
C LEU A 37 0.43 -5.58 8.90
N LEU A 38 0.64 -4.77 7.87
CA LEU A 38 1.87 -4.64 7.09
C LEU A 38 2.35 -3.19 7.17
N VAL A 39 3.66 -3.02 7.33
CA VAL A 39 4.35 -1.74 7.15
C VAL A 39 5.66 -1.99 6.41
N GLY A 40 6.01 -1.12 5.47
CA GLY A 40 7.26 -1.18 4.72
C GLY A 40 8.08 0.09 4.86
N TRP A 41 9.37 -0.03 4.59
CA TRP A 41 10.23 1.13 4.39
C TRP A 41 9.89 1.74 3.03
N MET A 42 9.50 3.00 3.03
CA MET A 42 9.30 3.78 1.80
C MET A 42 10.66 4.38 1.42
N GLY A 43 11.44 3.54 0.77
CA GLY A 43 12.85 3.71 0.47
C GLY A 43 13.37 2.42 -0.17
N THR A 44 14.28 2.50 -1.13
CA THR A 44 15.07 1.35 -1.58
C THR A 44 16.54 1.53 -1.25
N PRO A 45 17.22 0.51 -0.71
CA PRO A 45 18.68 0.54 -0.62
C PRO A 45 19.26 0.47 -2.05
N ASP A 46 20.33 1.22 -2.28
CA ASP A 46 21.01 1.39 -3.57
C ASP A 46 20.22 2.23 -4.62
N GLY A 47 20.94 2.80 -5.59
CA GLY A 47 20.37 3.64 -6.66
C GLY A 47 20.53 5.15 -6.39
N GLU A 48 19.45 5.91 -6.60
CA GLU A 48 19.42 7.37 -6.43
C GLU A 48 19.01 7.81 -5.01
N GLU A 49 19.29 6.98 -3.99
CA GLU A 49 18.96 7.26 -2.58
C GLU A 49 19.43 8.66 -2.13
N MET A 50 20.65 9.05 -2.51
CA MET A 50 21.19 10.38 -2.18
C MET A 50 20.61 11.53 -3.03
N ALA A 51 19.78 11.24 -4.02
CA ALA A 51 19.05 12.23 -4.81
C ALA A 51 17.70 12.62 -4.18
N GLN A 52 17.28 11.97 -3.09
CA GLN A 52 16.05 12.31 -2.38
C GLN A 52 16.09 13.79 -1.92
N PRO A 53 15.09 14.63 -2.24
CA PRO A 53 15.09 16.06 -1.89
C PRO A 53 15.23 16.32 -0.38
N THR A 54 14.80 15.37 0.45
CA THR A 54 14.86 15.43 1.91
C THR A 54 16.29 15.40 2.46
N VAL A 55 17.27 14.94 1.68
CA VAL A 55 18.70 14.99 2.05
C VAL A 55 19.14 16.43 2.35
N ALA A 56 18.65 17.42 1.61
CA ALA A 56 18.91 18.84 1.87
C ALA A 56 18.34 19.32 3.22
N HIS A 57 17.40 18.56 3.79
CA HIS A 57 16.80 18.78 5.09
C HIS A 57 17.35 17.82 6.17
N HIS A 58 18.43 17.10 5.87
CA HIS A 58 19.15 16.20 6.80
C HIS A 58 18.35 14.99 7.30
N TRP A 59 17.37 14.51 6.53
CA TRP A 59 16.68 13.25 6.78
C TRP A 59 16.39 12.53 5.46
N ILE A 60 16.15 11.22 5.53
CA ILE A 60 15.85 10.43 4.34
C ILE A 60 14.83 9.33 4.68
N HIS A 61 14.00 9.03 3.68
CA HIS A 61 12.95 8.01 3.71
C HIS A 61 11.88 8.20 4.78
N GLN A 62 10.87 7.34 4.72
CA GLN A 62 9.81 7.26 5.71
C GLN A 62 9.27 5.82 5.79
N MET A 63 8.30 5.57 6.67
CA MET A 63 7.52 4.34 6.62
C MET A 63 6.30 4.54 5.73
N THR A 64 5.84 3.48 5.07
CA THR A 64 4.53 3.52 4.41
C THR A 64 3.41 3.70 5.44
N CYS A 65 2.25 4.17 4.97
CA CYS A 65 0.99 3.94 5.67
C CYS A 65 0.83 2.45 5.97
N LEU A 66 0.28 2.12 7.15
CA LEU A 66 -0.02 0.73 7.49
C LEU A 66 -1.12 0.20 6.58
N ARG A 67 -1.02 -1.09 6.26
CA ARG A 67 -1.99 -1.80 5.43
C ARG A 67 -2.48 -3.04 6.16
N GLU A 68 -3.77 -3.31 6.09
CA GLU A 68 -4.35 -4.57 6.53
C GLU A 68 -4.26 -5.60 5.39
N LEU A 69 -3.81 -6.81 5.72
CA LEU A 69 -3.71 -7.94 4.81
C LEU A 69 -4.92 -8.85 4.95
N SER A 70 -5.56 -9.16 3.82
CA SER A 70 -6.60 -10.18 3.73
C SER A 70 -6.29 -11.16 2.59
N SER A 71 -6.86 -12.37 2.64
CA SER A 71 -6.81 -13.32 1.53
C SER A 71 -8.20 -13.45 0.91
N ARG A 72 -8.31 -13.21 -0.40
CA ARG A 72 -9.57 -13.30 -1.15
C ARG A 72 -9.32 -14.12 -2.41
N ASN A 73 -10.00 -15.26 -2.54
CA ASN A 73 -9.88 -16.17 -3.70
C ASN A 73 -8.42 -16.54 -4.04
N GLY A 74 -7.61 -16.81 -3.00
CA GLY A 74 -6.19 -17.18 -3.17
C GLY A 74 -5.25 -16.01 -3.50
N ARG A 75 -5.75 -14.77 -3.53
CA ARG A 75 -4.95 -13.55 -3.71
C ARG A 75 -4.75 -12.83 -2.39
N LEU A 76 -3.53 -12.35 -2.16
CA LEU A 76 -3.23 -11.44 -1.06
C LEU A 76 -3.75 -10.05 -1.44
N CYS A 77 -4.66 -9.52 -0.63
CA CYS A 77 -5.20 -8.18 -0.78
C CYS A 77 -4.67 -7.28 0.32
N GLN A 78 -4.45 -6.01 -0.02
CA GLN A 78 -3.99 -4.97 0.88
C GLN A 78 -5.02 -3.84 0.90
N GLN A 79 -5.35 -3.34 2.08
CA GLN A 79 -6.20 -2.16 2.26
C GLN A 79 -5.53 -1.19 3.24
N PRO A 80 -5.67 0.14 3.08
CA PRO A 80 -5.32 1.07 4.15
C PRO A 80 -6.03 0.67 5.45
N ILE A 81 -5.33 0.75 6.59
CA ILE A 81 -5.97 0.41 7.87
C ILE A 81 -7.13 1.37 8.18
N ALA A 82 -8.18 0.86 8.84
CA ALA A 82 -9.38 1.63 9.16
C ALA A 82 -9.08 2.88 10.00
N GLU A 83 -8.02 2.86 10.81
CA GLU A 83 -7.60 3.98 11.65
C GLU A 83 -7.19 5.22 10.84
N LEU A 84 -6.74 5.06 9.59
CA LEU A 84 -6.40 6.18 8.71
C LEU A 84 -7.63 7.03 8.35
N GLN A 85 -8.84 6.49 8.49
CA GLN A 85 -10.08 7.24 8.27
C GLN A 85 -10.22 8.43 9.24
N ALA A 86 -9.55 8.40 10.40
CA ALA A 86 -9.51 9.53 11.34
C ALA A 86 -8.79 10.77 10.76
N LEU A 87 -8.02 10.61 9.68
CA LEU A 87 -7.34 11.71 8.98
C LEU A 87 -8.20 12.34 7.87
N ARG A 88 -9.37 11.78 7.57
CA ARG A 88 -10.28 12.30 6.55
C ARG A 88 -10.77 13.69 6.96
N GLU A 89 -10.83 14.58 5.99
CA GLU A 89 -11.42 15.91 6.14
C GLU A 89 -12.72 15.99 5.33
N ARG A 90 -12.89 17.07 4.58
CA ARG A 90 -14.05 17.27 3.70
C ARG A 90 -14.05 16.22 2.60
N GLU A 91 -15.11 15.41 2.58
CA GLU A 91 -15.41 14.51 1.48
C GLU A 91 -15.74 15.29 0.21
N LEU A 92 -15.24 14.79 -0.93
CA LEU A 92 -15.57 15.26 -2.25
C LEU A 92 -16.05 14.07 -3.06
N HIS A 93 -17.24 14.19 -3.65
CA HIS A 93 -17.84 13.14 -4.47
C HIS A 93 -18.03 13.63 -5.90
N TYR A 94 -17.66 12.79 -6.87
CA TYR A 94 -17.87 13.02 -8.29
C TYR A 94 -18.30 11.71 -8.96
N GLN A 95 -19.37 11.80 -9.76
CA GLN A 95 -19.88 10.68 -10.54
C GLN A 95 -19.90 11.08 -12.01
N GLY A 96 -19.20 10.34 -12.85
CA GLY A 96 -19.07 10.61 -14.28
C GLY A 96 -17.85 9.93 -14.88
N ARG A 97 -17.47 10.33 -16.09
CA ARG A 97 -16.19 9.91 -16.68
C ARG A 97 -15.04 10.52 -15.89
N ALA A 98 -14.02 9.73 -15.58
CA ALA A 98 -12.86 10.18 -14.82
C ALA A 98 -12.12 11.35 -15.51
N ASP A 99 -12.04 11.33 -16.85
CA ASP A 99 -11.43 12.43 -17.65
C ASP A 99 -12.12 13.79 -17.46
N ASP A 100 -13.42 13.77 -17.12
CA ASP A 100 -14.23 14.97 -16.95
C ASP A 100 -14.28 15.44 -15.48
N ALA A 101 -13.60 14.73 -14.57
CA ALA A 101 -13.59 15.07 -13.15
C ALA A 101 -12.92 16.44 -12.92
N PRO A 102 -13.52 17.32 -12.08
CA PRO A 102 -12.93 18.61 -11.80
C PRO A 102 -11.59 18.46 -11.07
N PRO A 103 -10.62 19.37 -11.27
CA PRO A 103 -9.36 19.32 -10.55
C PRO A 103 -9.61 19.47 -9.04
N ILE A 104 -8.99 18.58 -8.27
CA ILE A 104 -9.03 18.61 -6.81
C ILE A 104 -7.74 19.24 -6.31
N ALA A 105 -7.82 20.43 -5.72
CA ALA A 105 -6.70 21.09 -5.07
C ALA A 105 -6.42 20.45 -3.69
N ALA A 106 -5.88 19.24 -3.69
CA ALA A 106 -5.51 18.51 -2.49
C ALA A 106 -3.99 18.31 -2.38
N GLN A 107 -3.45 18.51 -1.18
CA GLN A 107 -2.07 18.11 -0.85
C GLN A 107 -2.00 16.67 -0.32
N ARG A 108 -3.13 16.15 0.16
CA ARG A 108 -3.31 14.79 0.68
C ARG A 108 -4.73 14.33 0.36
N LEU A 109 -4.88 13.10 -0.11
CA LEU A 109 -6.17 12.53 -0.45
C LEU A 109 -6.17 11.02 -0.18
N GLU A 110 -7.34 10.54 0.24
CA GLU A 110 -7.72 9.14 0.12
C GLU A 110 -8.71 9.08 -1.05
N LEU A 111 -8.57 8.07 -1.89
CA LEU A 111 -9.41 7.89 -3.06
C LEU A 111 -10.13 6.55 -2.98
N GLU A 112 -11.45 6.60 -3.02
CA GLU A 112 -12.32 5.44 -3.15
C GLU A 112 -12.90 5.47 -4.57
N LEU A 113 -12.74 4.37 -5.31
CA LEU A 113 -13.13 4.27 -6.71
C LEU A 113 -14.12 3.12 -6.88
N GLU A 114 -15.24 3.42 -7.51
CA GLU A 114 -16.22 2.43 -7.94
C GLU A 114 -16.41 2.54 -9.46
N SER A 115 -16.29 1.43 -10.18
CA SER A 115 -16.55 1.37 -11.62
C SER A 115 -17.96 0.86 -11.89
N LEU A 116 -18.65 1.50 -12.83
CA LEU A 116 -19.90 0.97 -13.40
C LEU A 116 -19.54 0.12 -14.62
N GLY A 117 -19.29 -1.17 -14.39
CA GLY A 117 -18.92 -2.14 -15.43
C GLY A 117 -17.60 -2.84 -15.15
N ASP A 118 -17.27 -3.81 -16.01
CA ASP A 118 -16.02 -4.55 -15.95
C ASP A 118 -14.85 -3.65 -16.37
N ILE A 119 -13.73 -3.76 -15.65
CA ILE A 119 -12.45 -3.16 -16.03
C ILE A 119 -11.78 -4.20 -16.93
N GLU A 120 -11.81 -3.98 -18.25
CA GLU A 120 -11.06 -4.80 -19.23
C GLU A 120 -9.55 -4.56 -19.14
#